data_AF-A0A1T5M8M6-F1
#
_entry.id   AF-A0A1T5M8M6-F1
#
_cell.length_a   1.000
_cell.length_b   1.000
_cell.length_c   1.000
_cell.angle_alpha   90.00
_cell.angle_beta   90.00
_cell.angle_gamma   90.00
#
_symmetry.space_group_name_H-M   'P 1'
#
loop_
_entity.id
_entity.type
_entity.pdbx_description
1 polymer ?
#
loop_
_entity_poly.entity_id
_entity_poly.type
_entity_poly.pdbx_seq_one_letter_code
_entity_poly.pdbx_strand_id
1 'polypeptide(L)'
;MLYRFPRPPFGGPPFLFQPGPTFRPPIGGPGMPPVGPGGPSDASMPPGRPPSYTPERAPGIRAVDPGAIRRCRYRYTYLWLENGQEFWSYLTYVGRRSVSGFRWIGFRWVYFGTDLRNIESFICQ
;
A
#
# COMPACT_ATOMS: atom_id res chain seq x y z
N MET A 1 -45.42 28.65 53.95
CA MET A 1 -44.42 29.66 54.34
C MET A 1 -43.23 29.55 53.36
N LEU A 2 -42.91 30.56 52.54
CA LEU A 2 -41.92 31.63 52.81
C LEU A 2 -40.55 31.01 53.22
N TYR A 3 -39.40 31.21 52.55
CA TYR A 3 -38.77 32.46 52.11
C TYR A 3 -37.70 32.22 51.01
N ARG A 4 -37.45 33.26 50.23
CA ARG A 4 -36.33 33.41 49.27
C ARG A 4 -35.15 34.14 49.93
N PHE A 5 -34.01 34.11 49.24
CA PHE A 5 -32.87 35.06 49.22
C PHE A 5 -31.59 34.63 49.97
N PRO A 6 -30.44 35.26 49.70
CA PRO A 6 -29.56 34.98 48.55
C PRO A 6 -28.09 34.81 49.00
N ARG A 7 -27.18 34.38 48.13
CA ARG A 7 -25.73 34.41 48.42
C ARG A 7 -25.03 35.51 47.61
N PRO A 8 -24.33 36.45 48.26
CA PRO A 8 -23.39 37.35 47.59
C PRO A 8 -21.94 37.08 48.14
N PRO A 9 -20.90 37.87 47.80
CA PRO A 9 -19.96 37.51 46.73
C PRO A 9 -18.49 37.88 47.03
N PHE A 10 -17.51 36.98 46.94
CA PHE A 10 -16.09 37.39 46.98
C PHE A 10 -15.28 36.39 46.15
N GLY A 11 -14.48 36.74 45.14
CA GLY A 11 -13.77 37.98 44.87
C GLY A 11 -12.29 37.79 45.19
N GLY A 12 -11.45 37.52 44.18
CA GLY A 12 -10.00 37.44 44.35
C GLY A 12 -9.26 37.23 43.03
N PRO A 13 -8.36 38.14 42.62
CA PRO A 13 -7.57 38.02 41.39
C PRO A 13 -6.22 37.33 41.68
N PRO A 14 -5.57 36.67 40.70
CA PRO A 14 -4.14 36.45 40.78
C PRO A 14 -3.42 37.56 40.01
N PHE A 15 -2.69 38.36 40.78
CA PHE A 15 -1.65 39.26 40.30
C PHE A 15 -0.56 38.49 39.54
N LEU A 16 -0.12 39.13 38.48
CA LEU A 16 1.09 38.90 37.69
C LEU A 16 2.35 39.01 38.57
N PHE A 17 3.37 38.17 38.36
CA PHE A 17 4.80 38.55 38.32
C PHE A 17 5.65 37.40 37.71
N GLN A 18 6.28 37.72 36.57
CA GLN A 18 7.23 36.97 35.73
C GLN A 18 8.59 36.73 36.44
N PRO A 19 9.53 35.83 36.00
CA PRO A 19 10.21 35.93 34.68
C PRO A 19 10.71 34.63 34.03
N GLY A 20 10.61 34.57 32.70
CA GLY A 20 11.32 33.60 31.86
C GLY A 20 11.29 34.06 30.40
N PRO A 21 12.40 33.98 29.65
CA PRO A 21 12.57 34.70 28.39
C PRO A 21 11.61 34.22 27.31
N THR A 22 11.00 35.19 26.64
CA THR A 22 10.16 35.07 25.45
C THR A 22 10.95 34.46 24.29
N PHE A 23 10.90 33.15 24.12
CA PHE A 23 11.27 32.50 22.86
C PHE A 23 10.00 32.33 22.02
N ARG A 24 9.84 33.19 21.01
CA ARG A 24 8.87 33.02 19.94
C ARG A 24 9.29 31.80 19.10
N PRO A 25 8.48 30.76 18.90
CA PRO A 25 8.77 29.78 17.88
C PRO A 25 8.57 30.43 16.48
N PRO A 26 9.53 30.29 15.56
CA PRO A 26 9.42 30.79 14.21
C PRO A 26 8.40 29.97 13.40
N ILE A 27 7.74 30.67 12.48
CA ILE A 27 7.01 30.13 11.35
C ILE A 27 7.96 29.24 10.53
N GLY A 28 7.59 27.98 10.35
CA GLY A 28 8.29 27.00 9.52
C GLY A 28 8.14 25.62 10.13
N GLY A 29 7.24 24.80 9.60
CA GLY A 29 7.04 23.41 10.04
C GLY A 29 7.76 22.42 9.12
N PRO A 30 8.85 21.78 9.57
CA PRO A 30 9.43 20.62 8.90
C PRO A 30 9.09 19.33 9.66
N GLY A 31 8.75 18.29 8.89
CA GLY A 31 8.93 16.90 9.33
C GLY A 31 7.84 16.32 10.22
N MET A 32 6.78 15.78 9.57
CA MET A 32 6.06 14.65 10.17
C MET A 32 7.03 13.47 10.32
N PRO A 33 7.05 12.77 11.47
CA PRO A 33 7.86 11.57 11.65
C PRO A 33 7.31 10.44 10.77
N PRO A 34 8.18 9.64 10.12
CA PRO A 34 7.73 8.57 9.23
C PRO A 34 7.00 7.48 10.01
N VAL A 35 5.88 7.08 9.43
CA VAL A 35 5.06 5.93 9.75
C VAL A 35 5.91 4.67 9.95
N GLY A 36 5.68 3.99 11.09
CA GLY A 36 5.54 2.54 11.25
C GLY A 36 6.67 1.60 10.76
N PRO A 37 7.12 0.63 11.58
CA PRO A 37 8.15 -0.32 11.19
C PRO A 37 7.63 -1.35 10.15
N GLY A 38 8.22 -1.34 8.96
CA GLY A 38 8.31 -2.53 8.09
C GLY A 38 7.08 -2.89 7.25
N GLY A 39 6.62 -2.00 6.37
CA GLY A 39 5.88 -2.40 5.16
C GLY A 39 6.86 -2.68 4.01
N PRO A 40 6.58 -3.61 3.06
CA PRO A 40 7.47 -3.89 1.94
C PRO A 40 7.70 -2.62 1.12
N SER A 41 8.86 -1.99 1.32
CA SER A 41 9.16 -0.62 0.95
C SER A 41 9.59 -0.42 -0.51
N ASP A 42 9.30 -1.36 -1.41
CA ASP A 42 9.72 -1.28 -2.83
C ASP A 42 8.71 -1.93 -3.80
N ALA A 43 7.44 -2.03 -3.41
CA ALA A 43 6.37 -2.44 -4.34
C ALA A 43 5.93 -1.21 -5.15
N SER A 44 6.73 -0.82 -6.15
CA SER A 44 6.35 0.23 -7.10
C SER A 44 4.98 -0.10 -7.71
N MET A 45 4.05 0.87 -7.63
CA MET A 45 2.74 0.76 -8.26
C MET A 45 2.93 0.50 -9.77
N PRO A 46 2.07 -0.31 -10.41
CA PRO A 46 2.16 -0.53 -11.86
C PRO A 46 2.05 0.79 -12.63
N PRO A 47 2.84 1.01 -13.70
CA PRO A 47 2.98 2.33 -14.35
C PRO A 47 1.76 2.78 -15.18
N GLY A 48 0.68 1.98 -15.25
CA GLY A 48 -0.53 2.30 -16.00
C GLY A 48 -1.41 1.08 -16.24
N ARG A 49 -2.36 1.20 -17.17
CA ARG A 49 -3.17 0.05 -17.63
C ARG A 49 -2.28 -0.95 -18.39
N PRO A 50 -2.56 -2.26 -18.29
CA PRO A 50 -1.85 -3.25 -19.08
C PRO A 50 -2.25 -3.16 -20.58
N PRO A 51 -1.56 -3.89 -21.46
CA PRO A 51 -2.01 -4.07 -22.83
C PRO A 51 -3.45 -4.57 -22.90
N SER A 52 -4.19 -4.13 -23.92
CA SER A 52 -5.62 -4.45 -24.07
C SER A 52 -5.88 -5.72 -24.88
N TYR A 53 -4.88 -6.59 -25.03
CA TYR A 53 -5.00 -7.89 -25.69
C TYR A 53 -4.61 -9.02 -24.74
N THR A 54 -5.03 -10.24 -25.08
CA THR A 54 -4.58 -11.47 -24.43
C THR A 54 -3.47 -12.08 -25.29
N PRO A 55 -2.26 -12.31 -24.76
CA PRO A 55 -1.20 -12.96 -25.52
C PRO A 55 -1.56 -14.43 -25.85
N GLU A 56 -0.95 -14.99 -26.87
CA GLU A 56 -1.10 -16.42 -27.16
C GLU A 56 -0.36 -17.26 -26.12
N ARG A 57 -1.01 -18.32 -25.64
CA ARG A 57 -0.40 -19.26 -24.70
C ARG A 57 0.62 -20.12 -25.45
N ALA A 58 1.88 -20.11 -25.03
CA ALA A 58 2.89 -21.00 -25.59
C ALA A 58 2.53 -22.47 -25.30
N PRO A 59 2.40 -23.33 -26.32
CA PRO A 59 2.16 -24.75 -26.11
C PRO A 59 3.42 -25.43 -25.55
N GLY A 60 3.27 -26.27 -24.53
CA GLY A 60 4.29 -27.27 -24.17
C GLY A 60 5.14 -27.04 -22.92
N ILE A 61 4.98 -25.93 -22.18
CA ILE A 61 5.65 -25.75 -20.88
C ILE A 61 4.62 -25.73 -19.77
N ARG A 62 4.43 -26.89 -19.13
CA ARG A 62 3.64 -27.05 -17.89
C ARG A 62 4.60 -27.29 -16.73
N ALA A 63 5.13 -26.20 -16.20
CA ALA A 63 5.80 -26.08 -14.91
C ALA A 63 6.44 -24.70 -14.90
N VAL A 64 5.98 -23.82 -14.02
CA VAL A 64 6.60 -22.50 -13.87
C VAL A 64 7.85 -22.63 -13.01
N ASP A 65 9.01 -22.59 -13.65
CA ASP A 65 10.28 -22.50 -12.92
C ASP A 65 10.39 -21.13 -12.22
N PRO A 66 10.69 -21.10 -10.91
CA PRO A 66 10.89 -19.84 -10.18
C PRO A 66 11.98 -18.96 -10.80
N GLY A 67 12.98 -19.57 -11.46
CA GLY A 67 14.04 -18.85 -12.16
C GLY A 67 13.55 -18.11 -13.40
N ALA A 68 12.59 -18.68 -14.14
CA ALA A 68 12.08 -18.10 -15.38
C ALA A 68 11.18 -16.89 -15.11
N ILE A 69 10.25 -17.01 -14.15
CA ILE A 69 9.30 -15.95 -13.81
C ILE A 69 9.94 -14.75 -13.08
N ARG A 70 11.11 -14.91 -12.45
CA ARG A 70 11.86 -13.80 -11.85
C ARG A 70 12.17 -12.68 -12.83
N ARG A 71 12.34 -12.99 -14.12
CA ARG A 71 12.59 -12.00 -15.18
C ARG A 71 11.38 -11.08 -15.41
N CYS A 72 10.20 -11.52 -14.99
CA CYS A 72 8.94 -10.80 -15.12
C CYS A 72 8.65 -9.86 -13.92
N ARG A 73 9.54 -9.80 -12.93
CA ARG A 73 9.41 -8.84 -11.82
C ARG A 73 9.48 -7.41 -12.37
N TYR A 74 8.57 -6.56 -11.91
CA TYR A 74 8.39 -5.17 -12.34
C TYR A 74 8.02 -5.02 -13.82
N ARG A 75 7.31 -6.00 -14.37
CA ARG A 75 6.82 -6.01 -15.75
C ARG A 75 5.36 -6.41 -15.83
N TYR A 76 4.71 -6.01 -16.91
CA TYR A 76 3.38 -6.53 -17.22
C TYR A 76 3.50 -8.01 -17.59
N THR A 77 2.79 -8.84 -16.85
CA THR A 77 2.86 -10.30 -16.92
C THR A 77 1.45 -10.84 -17.06
N TYR A 78 1.15 -11.50 -18.16
CA TYR A 78 -0.08 -12.27 -18.30
C TYR A 78 0.09 -13.61 -17.62
N LEU A 79 -0.83 -13.96 -16.72
CA LEU A 79 -0.82 -15.23 -16.00
C LEU A 79 -2.03 -16.05 -16.39
N TRP A 80 -1.80 -17.33 -16.69
CA TRP A 80 -2.82 -18.36 -16.75
C TRP A 80 -2.69 -19.26 -15.53
N LEU A 81 -3.75 -19.35 -14.75
CA LEU A 81 -3.80 -20.21 -13.57
C LEU A 81 -4.47 -21.55 -13.88
N GLU A 82 -4.12 -22.58 -13.12
CA GLU A 82 -4.67 -23.95 -13.27
C GLU A 82 -6.19 -24.01 -13.06
N ASN A 83 -6.76 -23.06 -12.29
CA ASN A 83 -8.20 -22.95 -12.08
C ASN A 83 -8.95 -22.27 -13.24
N GLY A 84 -8.27 -22.02 -14.37
CA GLY A 84 -8.83 -21.36 -15.55
C GLY A 84 -8.86 -19.84 -15.47
N GLN A 85 -8.42 -19.24 -14.35
CA GLN A 85 -8.37 -17.78 -14.24
C GLN A 85 -7.18 -17.23 -15.04
N GLU A 86 -7.43 -16.22 -15.85
CA GLU A 86 -6.38 -15.54 -16.62
C GLU A 86 -6.48 -14.02 -16.50
N PHE A 87 -5.35 -13.34 -16.40
CA PHE A 87 -5.31 -11.89 -16.16
C PHE A 87 -3.93 -11.30 -16.39
N TRP A 88 -3.93 -10.00 -16.70
CA TRP A 88 -2.74 -9.17 -16.59
C TRP A 88 -2.38 -8.94 -15.12
N SER A 89 -1.09 -9.06 -14.83
CA SER A 89 -0.49 -8.84 -13.52
C SER A 89 0.78 -7.99 -13.63
N TYR A 90 1.19 -7.42 -12.51
CA TYR A 90 2.45 -6.71 -12.35
C TYR A 90 3.11 -7.24 -11.09
N LEU A 91 4.13 -8.10 -11.26
CA LEU A 91 4.76 -8.82 -10.17
C LEU A 91 5.74 -7.89 -9.43
N THR A 92 5.56 -7.72 -8.12
CA THR A 92 6.49 -6.95 -7.29
C THR A 92 7.43 -7.85 -6.51
N TYR A 93 7.02 -9.09 -6.26
CA TYR A 93 7.80 -10.11 -5.57
C TYR A 93 7.67 -11.47 -6.25
N VAL A 94 8.80 -12.15 -6.37
CA VAL A 94 8.90 -13.52 -6.87
C VAL A 94 9.78 -14.33 -5.91
N GLY A 95 9.15 -15.21 -5.16
CA GLY A 95 9.80 -16.10 -4.21
C GLY A 95 10.25 -17.42 -4.83
N ARG A 96 10.53 -18.41 -3.98
CA ARG A 96 10.85 -19.78 -4.44
C ARG A 96 9.61 -20.60 -4.78
N ARG A 97 8.46 -20.25 -4.20
CA ARG A 97 7.21 -21.04 -4.27
C ARG A 97 5.99 -20.20 -4.59
N SER A 98 6.09 -18.87 -4.45
CA SER A 98 4.97 -17.94 -4.56
C SER A 98 5.40 -16.65 -5.25
N VAL A 99 4.41 -15.97 -5.81
CA VAL A 99 4.54 -14.63 -6.38
C VAL A 99 3.48 -13.72 -5.78
N SER A 100 3.79 -12.43 -5.74
CA SER A 100 2.82 -11.41 -5.36
C SER A 100 3.04 -10.12 -6.12
N GLY A 101 1.98 -9.31 -6.16
CA GLY A 101 1.98 -8.06 -6.92
C GLY A 101 0.57 -7.56 -7.11
N PHE A 102 0.30 -6.99 -8.28
CA PHE A 102 -1.01 -6.43 -8.61
C PHE A 102 -1.62 -7.14 -9.81
N ARG A 103 -2.92 -7.40 -9.78
CA ARG A 103 -3.70 -7.93 -10.92
C ARG A 103 -4.65 -6.87 -11.45
N TRP A 104 -4.84 -6.85 -12.76
CA TRP A 104 -5.78 -5.97 -13.41
C TRP A 104 -7.16 -6.61 -13.40
N ILE A 105 -8.17 -5.87 -12.91
CA ILE A 105 -9.57 -6.34 -12.90
C ILE A 105 -10.44 -5.62 -13.93
N GLY A 106 -9.82 -4.98 -14.93
CA GLY A 106 -10.52 -4.23 -15.98
C GLY A 106 -10.47 -2.71 -15.81
N PHE A 107 -10.50 -2.21 -14.58
CA PHE A 107 -10.52 -0.76 -14.29
C PHE A 107 -9.51 -0.31 -13.23
N ARG A 108 -8.95 -1.23 -12.45
CA ARG A 108 -7.92 -0.92 -11.45
C ARG A 108 -6.99 -2.09 -11.22
N TRP A 109 -5.85 -1.78 -10.60
CA TRP A 109 -4.95 -2.75 -10.03
C TRP A 109 -5.40 -3.14 -8.62
N VAL A 110 -5.37 -4.44 -8.32
CA VAL A 110 -5.69 -4.99 -7.00
C VAL A 110 -4.53 -5.88 -6.57
N TYR A 111 -4.10 -5.75 -5.32
CA TYR A 111 -3.05 -6.62 -4.80
C TYR A 111 -3.49 -8.10 -4.84
N PHE A 112 -2.56 -8.99 -5.20
CA PHE A 112 -2.78 -10.44 -5.21
C PHE A 112 -1.51 -11.19 -4.83
N GLY A 113 -1.68 -12.46 -4.48
CA GLY A 113 -0.61 -13.42 -4.36
C GLY A 113 -1.11 -14.81 -4.74
N THR A 114 -0.22 -15.63 -5.29
CA THR A 114 -0.52 -17.04 -5.61
C THR A 114 0.75 -17.87 -5.53
N ASP A 115 0.59 -19.17 -5.36
CA ASP A 115 1.68 -20.13 -5.48
C ASP A 115 2.03 -20.37 -6.95
N LEU A 116 3.33 -20.57 -7.23
CA LEU A 116 3.85 -20.91 -8.56
C LEU A 116 3.23 -22.20 -9.10
N ARG A 117 2.82 -23.10 -8.21
CA ARG A 117 2.13 -24.35 -8.55
C ARG A 117 0.78 -24.11 -9.22
N ASN A 118 0.10 -23.04 -8.85
CA ASN A 118 -1.20 -22.69 -9.43
C ASN A 118 -1.06 -21.97 -10.77
N ILE A 119 0.16 -21.65 -11.21
CA ILE A 119 0.40 -20.96 -12.48
C ILE A 119 0.67 -22.02 -13.54
N GLU A 120 -0.24 -22.11 -14.51
CA GLU A 120 -0.10 -23.03 -15.64
C GLU A 120 0.93 -22.49 -16.64
N SER A 121 0.85 -21.20 -16.97
CA SER A 121 1.79 -20.52 -17.86
C SER A 121 1.83 -19.02 -17.61
N PHE A 122 2.86 -18.35 -18.13
CA PHE A 122 3.01 -16.90 -18.00
C PHE A 122 3.75 -16.32 -19.21
N ILE A 123 3.49 -15.04 -19.51
CA ILE A 123 4.24 -14.25 -20.49
C ILE A 123 4.46 -12.86 -19.89
N CYS A 124 5.68 -12.34 -19.97
CA CYS A 124 5.96 -10.96 -19.59
C CYS A 124 6.48 -10.13 -20.74
N GLN A 125 6.19 -8.83 -20.66
CA GLN A 125 6.60 -7.81 -21.62
C GLN A 125 7.65 -6.91 -20.96
#